data_AF-X1KSP7-F1
#
_entry.id   AF-X1KSP7-F1
#
_cell.length_a   1.000
_cell.length_b   1.000
_cell.length_c   1.000
_cell.angle_alpha   90.00
_cell.angle_beta   90.00
_cell.angle_gamma   90.00
#
_symmetry.space_group_name_H-M   'P 1'
#
loop_
_entity.id
_entity.type
_entity.pdbx_description
1 polymer ?
#
loop_
_entity_poly.entity_id
_entity_poly.type
_entity_poly.pdbx_seq_one_letter_code
_entity_poly.pdbx_strand_id
1 'polypeptide(L)' 'MQVVPYNPNPVKSSTFECGMETIGTAWVRFNFRYYFYALVFIALDVLVVFLYPWAVELRGLGLFGLIAVLVFIFIIVIG' A
#
# COMPACT_ATOMS: atom_id res chain seq x y z
N MET A 1 33.25 -3.30 -17.65
CA MET A 1 33.31 -4.57 -18.39
C MET A 1 31.92 -5.20 -18.32
N GLN A 2 31.13 -5.09 -19.38
CA GLN A 2 29.73 -5.51 -19.38
C GLN A 2 29.66 -7.01 -19.73
N VAL A 3 29.59 -7.86 -18.71
CA VAL A 3 29.45 -9.33 -18.85
C VAL A 3 27.97 -9.70 -18.92
N VAL A 4 27.22 -9.06 -19.83
CA VAL A 4 25.85 -9.46 -20.14
C VAL A 4 25.65 -9.45 -21.65
N PRO A 5 25.31 -10.59 -22.27
CA PRO A 5 25.05 -10.66 -23.69
C PRO A 5 23.79 -9.86 -24.05
N TYR A 6 23.98 -8.77 -24.80
CA TYR A 6 22.91 -7.93 -25.31
C TYR A 6 22.43 -8.46 -26.67
N ASN A 7 21.35 -9.24 -26.66
CA ASN A 7 20.70 -9.74 -27.88
C ASN A 7 19.18 -9.48 -27.80
N PRO A 8 18.74 -8.24 -28.10
CA PRO A 8 17.33 -7.87 -28.13
C PRO A 8 16.62 -8.57 -29.29
N ASN A 9 15.46 -9.14 -29.01
CA ASN A 9 14.60 -9.81 -30.00
C ASN A 9 13.16 -9.34 -29.73
N PRO A 10 12.34 -9.05 -30.75
CA PRO A 10 10.93 -8.68 -30.58
C PRO A 10 10.14 -9.62 -29.67
N VAL A 11 10.43 -10.93 -29.70
CA VAL A 11 9.80 -11.94 -28.82
C VAL A 11 10.25 -11.83 -27.36
N LYS A 12 11.47 -11.37 -27.11
CA LYS A 12 11.95 -11.12 -25.73
C LYS A 12 11.37 -9.85 -25.13
N SER A 13 10.94 -8.92 -25.98
CA SER A 13 10.28 -7.66 -25.57
C SER A 13 8.76 -7.76 -25.54
N SER A 14 8.16 -8.85 -26.02
CA SER A 14 6.71 -9.06 -25.96
C SER A 14 6.27 -9.57 -24.58
N THR A 15 5.02 -9.30 -24.22
CA THR A 15 4.38 -9.82 -23.00
C THR A 15 4.39 -11.35 -23.00
N PHE A 16 4.72 -11.96 -21.87
CA PHE A 16 4.75 -13.41 -21.70
C PHE A 16 3.33 -13.97 -21.51
N GLU A 17 2.91 -14.92 -22.35
CA GLU A 17 1.51 -15.38 -22.40
C GLU A 17 1.35 -16.92 -22.52
N CYS A 18 2.22 -17.70 -21.87
CA CYS A 18 2.18 -19.18 -21.87
C CYS A 18 2.17 -19.85 -23.27
N GLY A 19 2.56 -19.14 -24.33
CA GLY A 19 2.68 -19.67 -25.69
C GLY A 19 1.48 -19.44 -26.60
N MET A 20 0.48 -18.64 -26.19
CA MET A 20 -0.61 -18.19 -27.06
C MET A 20 -0.59 -16.68 -27.25
N GLU A 21 -1.21 -16.17 -28.31
CA GLU A 21 -1.39 -14.73 -28.47
C GLU A 21 -2.38 -14.20 -27.42
N THR A 22 -2.13 -12.99 -26.92
CA THR A 22 -3.03 -12.32 -25.97
C THR A 22 -4.37 -12.04 -26.64
N ILE A 23 -5.44 -12.73 -26.22
CA ILE A 23 -6.79 -12.50 -26.74
C ILE A 23 -7.63 -11.81 -25.66
N GLY A 24 -8.12 -10.62 -25.96
CA GLY A 24 -8.98 -9.83 -25.07
C GLY A 24 -8.31 -8.59 -24.51
N THR A 25 -9.06 -7.83 -23.71
CA THR A 25 -8.56 -6.63 -23.05
C THR A 25 -7.93 -6.99 -21.71
N ALA A 26 -6.80 -6.38 -21.36
CA ALA A 26 -6.15 -6.54 -20.05
C ALA A 26 -6.97 -5.90 -18.88
N TRP A 27 -8.21 -5.48 -19.16
CA TRP A 27 -9.10 -4.84 -18.20
C TRP A 27 -9.72 -5.89 -17.28
N VAL A 28 -9.02 -6.17 -16.18
CA VAL A 28 -9.51 -7.02 -15.10
C VAL A 28 -10.62 -6.29 -14.35
N ARG A 29 -11.70 -7.00 -14.02
CA ARG A 29 -12.74 -6.52 -13.12
C ARG A 29 -12.14 -6.37 -11.72
N PHE A 30 -11.72 -5.15 -11.39
CA PHE A 30 -11.09 -4.85 -10.12
C PHE A 30 -12.11 -4.95 -9.00
N ASN A 31 -11.80 -5.73 -7.97
CA ASN A 31 -12.70 -5.89 -6.83
C ASN A 31 -12.60 -4.66 -5.91
N PHE A 32 -13.73 -4.06 -5.53
CA PHE A 32 -13.76 -2.92 -4.63
C PHE A 32 -13.09 -3.19 -3.25
N ARG A 33 -12.94 -4.46 -2.86
CA ARG A 33 -12.20 -4.86 -1.65
C ARG A 33 -10.77 -4.33 -1.62
N TYR A 34 -10.07 -4.28 -2.75
CA TYR A 34 -8.70 -3.76 -2.81
C TYR A 34 -8.63 -2.26 -2.48
N TYR A 35 -9.68 -1.51 -2.85
CA TYR A 35 -9.78 -0.09 -2.52
C TYR A 35 -9.97 0.12 -1.00
N PHE A 36 -10.83 -0.69 -0.36
CA PHE A 36 -10.98 -0.65 1.10
C PHE A 36 -9.67 -0.93 1.84
N TYR A 37 -8.90 -1.94 1.42
CA TYR A 37 -7.60 -2.22 2.03
C TYR A 37 -6.63 -1.03 1.88
N ALA A 38 -6.62 -0.36 0.72
CA ALA A 38 -5.78 0.83 0.51
C ALA A 38 -6.20 2.01 1.42
N LEU A 39 -7.50 2.27 1.56
CA LEU A 39 -7.99 3.33 2.44
C LEU A 39 -7.66 3.07 3.91
N VAL A 40 -7.89 1.85 4.40
CA VAL A 40 -7.57 1.48 5.78
C VAL A 40 -6.07 1.57 6.02
N PHE A 41 -5.25 1.13 5.07
CA PHE A 41 -3.79 1.26 5.16
C PHE A 41 -3.35 2.72 5.29
N ILE A 42 -3.88 3.62 4.45
CA ILE A 42 -3.57 5.07 4.52
C ILE A 42 -4.02 5.66 5.87
N ALA A 43 -5.21 5.29 6.35
CA ALA A 43 -5.71 5.79 7.64
C ALA A 43 -4.83 5.32 8.82
N LEU A 44 -4.38 4.06 8.79
CA LEU A 44 -3.47 3.50 9.79
C LEU A 44 -2.05 4.11 9.70
N ASP A 45 -1.56 4.42 8.51
CA ASP A 45 -0.26 5.08 8.36
C ASP A 45 -0.27 6.48 9.00
N VAL A 46 -1.33 7.25 8.76
CA VAL A 46 -1.56 8.55 9.42
C VAL A 46 -1.68 8.40 10.94
N LEU A 47 -2.35 7.34 11.43
CA LEU A 47 -2.40 7.03 12.87
C LEU A 47 -0.99 6.85 13.47
N VAL A 48 -0.09 6.15 12.77
CA VAL A 48 1.28 5.93 13.24
C VAL A 48 2.07 7.25 13.30
N VAL A 49 1.86 8.14 12.33
CA VAL A 49 2.46 9.48 12.34
C VAL A 49 2.05 10.27 13.59
N PHE A 50 0.81 10.15 14.05
CA PHE A 50 0.35 10.78 15.30
C PHE A 50 0.80 10.06 16.57
N LEU A 51 1.00 8.74 16.50
CA LEU A 51 1.54 7.95 17.60
C LEU A 51 3.01 8.28 17.87
N TYR A 52 3.78 8.67 16.85
CA TYR A 52 5.22 8.88 16.98
C TYR A 52 5.60 10.01 17.97
N PRO A 53 5.04 11.23 17.88
CA PRO A 53 5.31 12.28 18.86
C PRO A 53 4.86 11.91 20.28
N TRP A 54 3.73 11.20 20.42
CA TRP A 54 3.25 10.73 21.72
C TRP A 54 4.19 9.68 22.33
N ALA A 55 4.71 8.75 21.53
CA ALA A 55 5.66 7.74 21.97
C ALA A 55 7.02 8.33 22.36
N VAL A 56 7.47 9.37 21.64
CA VAL A 56 8.77 10.03 21.89
C VAL A 56 8.69 10.99 23.09
N GLU A 57 7.58 11.72 23.27
CA GLU A 57 7.37 12.66 24.39
C GLU A 57 6.27 12.22 25.36
N LEU A 58 6.41 11.01 25.92
CA LEU A 58 5.47 10.44 26.89
C LEU A 58 5.22 11.34 28.12
N ARG A 59 6.22 12.12 28.55
CA ARG A 59 6.11 13.02 29.71
C ARG A 59 5.34 14.31 29.43
N GLY A 60 5.34 14.79 28.19
CA GLY A 60 4.67 16.04 27.79
C GLY A 60 3.21 15.83 27.39
N LEU A 61 2.95 14.79 26.60
CA LEU A 61 1.60 14.51 26.07
C LEU A 61 0.76 13.61 26.99
N GLY A 62 1.40 12.75 27.79
CA GLY A 62 0.75 11.93 28.83
C GLY A 62 -0.58 11.28 28.42
N LEU A 63 -1.61 11.49 29.25
CA LEU A 63 -2.98 10.97 29.03
C LEU A 63 -3.69 11.60 27.83
N PHE A 64 -3.37 12.84 27.47
CA PHE A 64 -4.03 13.53 26.37
C PHE A 64 -3.71 12.86 25.02
N GLY A 65 -2.43 12.51 24.79
CA GLY A 65 -2.07 11.79 23.57
C GLY A 65 -2.62 10.35 23.54
N LEU A 66 -2.79 9.70 24.70
CA LEU A 66 -3.43 8.38 24.76
C LEU A 66 -4.91 8.45 24.35
N ILE A 67 -5.64 9.47 24.82
CA ILE A 67 -7.04 9.68 24.43
C ILE A 67 -7.15 9.99 22.93
N ALA A 68 -6.26 10.83 22.39
CA ALA A 68 -6.25 11.16 20.97
C ALA A 68 -6.05 9.92 20.08
N VAL A 69 -5.11 9.03 20.45
CA VAL A 69 -4.88 7.76 19.74
C VAL A 69 -6.10 6.84 19.82
N LEU A 70 -6.73 6.72 21.00
CA LEU A 70 -7.92 5.87 21.17
C LEU A 70 -9.12 6.35 20.35
N VAL A 71 -9.35 7.66 20.31
CA VAL A 71 -10.42 8.26 19.47
C VAL A 71 -10.15 7.99 17.98
N PHE A 72 -8.90 8.11 17.55
CA PHE A 72 -8.55 7.87 16.15
C PHE A 72 -8.73 6.40 15.74
N ILE A 73 -8.35 5.46 16.62
CA ILE A 73 -8.61 4.02 16.43
C ILE A 73 -10.12 3.76 16.36
N PHE A 74 -10.91 4.37 17.25
CA PHE A 74 -12.36 4.22 17.27
C PHE A 74 -13.02 4.67 15.95
N ILE A 75 -12.57 5.80 15.38
CA ILE A 75 -13.05 6.29 14.09
C ILE A 75 -12.74 5.29 12.97
N ILE A 76 -11.54 4.70 12.95
CA ILE A 76 -11.14 3.71 11.93
C ILE A 76 -11.92 2.40 12.05
N VAL A 77 -12.30 2.01 13.28
CA VAL A 77 -13.07 0.77 13.49
C VAL A 77 -14.54 0.93 13.09
N ILE A 78 -15.09 2.15 13.20
CA ILE A 78 -16.50 2.43 12.89
C ILE A 78 -16.70 2.86 11.44
N GLY A 79 -15.79 3.66 10.88
CA GLY A 79 -15.83 4.12 9.49
C GLY A 79 -15.45 3.02 8.51
#